data_AF-A0A2V5Y2K0-F1
#
_entry.id   AF-A0A2V5Y2K0-F1
#
_cell.length_a   1.000
_cell.length_b   1.000
_cell.length_c   1.000
_cell.angle_alpha   90.00
_cell.angle_beta   90.00
_cell.angle_gamma   90.00
#
_symmetry.space_group_name_H-M   'P 1'
#
loop_
_entity.id
_entity.type
_entity.pdbx_description
1 polymer ?
#
loop_
_entity_poly.entity_id
_entity_poly.type
_entity_poly.pdbx_seq_one_letter_code
_entity_poly.pdbx_strand_id
1 'polypeptide(L)'
;MQKEIANERQARQTSEAGARQSVDNDRRDAEEKQRQLDTEREERAKLEQRLDELEHKSGGRPDQNLVAQNVPSVTLESSRDTSAAAQLTIPTVATRVRFLIPTESSNRFRSFSVEILTKSKTLIDTINGAHPNRSGSLSVSVAAAQLNSGD
;
A
#
# COMPACT_ATOMS: atom_id res chain seq x y z
N MET A 1 -46.30 42.55 -46.41
CA MET A 1 -46.87 41.21 -46.63
C MET A 1 -45.92 40.22 -47.32
N GLN A 2 -45.61 40.29 -48.62
CA GLN A 2 -44.75 39.27 -49.27
C GLN A 2 -43.30 39.23 -48.74
N LYS A 3 -42.70 40.38 -48.39
CA LYS A 3 -41.35 40.46 -47.79
C LYS A 3 -41.28 39.90 -46.36
N GLU A 4 -42.33 40.04 -45.56
CA GLU A 4 -42.37 39.53 -44.18
C GLU A 4 -42.46 38.01 -44.16
N ILE A 5 -43.25 37.42 -45.08
CA ILE A 5 -43.37 35.97 -45.22
C ILE A 5 -42.04 35.34 -45.67
N ALA A 6 -41.27 36.02 -46.54
CA ALA A 6 -39.95 35.56 -46.96
C ALA A 6 -38.93 35.58 -45.82
N ASN A 7 -38.89 36.67 -45.03
CA ASN A 7 -38.01 36.77 -43.87
C ASN A 7 -38.35 35.74 -42.79
N GLU A 8 -39.64 35.48 -42.54
CA GLU A 8 -40.05 34.49 -41.55
C GLU A 8 -39.66 33.06 -41.97
N ARG A 9 -39.78 32.72 -43.26
CA ARG A 9 -39.32 31.43 -43.78
C ARG A 9 -37.81 31.27 -43.68
N GLN A 10 -37.05 32.32 -43.96
CA GLN A 10 -35.60 32.30 -43.91
C GLN A 10 -35.08 32.21 -42.46
N ALA A 11 -35.74 32.89 -41.52
CA ALA A 11 -35.44 32.80 -40.09
C ALA A 11 -35.77 31.42 -39.49
N ARG A 12 -36.88 30.79 -39.92
CA ARG A 12 -37.20 29.41 -39.49
C ARG A 12 -36.17 28.39 -40.01
N GLN A 13 -35.72 28.54 -41.25
CA GLN A 13 -34.70 27.64 -41.83
C GLN A 13 -33.35 27.74 -41.11
N THR A 14 -32.91 28.95 -40.72
CA THR A 14 -31.66 29.13 -39.97
C THR A 14 -31.77 28.66 -38.52
N SER A 15 -32.92 28.85 -37.86
CA SER A 15 -33.16 28.28 -36.52
C SER A 15 -33.22 26.76 -36.53
N GLU A 16 -33.86 26.13 -37.51
CA GLU A 16 -33.90 24.67 -37.65
C GLU A 16 -32.52 24.08 -37.97
N ALA A 17 -31.73 24.75 -38.80
CA ALA A 17 -30.36 24.34 -39.09
C ALA A 17 -29.45 24.43 -37.84
N GLY A 18 -29.58 25.51 -37.06
CA GLY A 18 -28.85 25.68 -35.80
C GLY A 18 -29.24 24.65 -34.73
N ALA A 19 -30.53 24.32 -34.62
CA ALA A 19 -31.01 23.31 -33.69
C ALA A 19 -30.49 21.90 -34.05
N ARG A 20 -30.48 21.53 -35.33
CA ARG A 20 -29.91 20.24 -35.78
C ARG A 20 -28.41 20.15 -35.52
N GLN A 21 -27.67 21.24 -35.77
CA GLN A 21 -26.23 21.28 -35.55
C GLN A 21 -25.86 21.19 -34.05
N SER A 22 -26.68 21.78 -33.16
CA SER A 22 -26.53 21.63 -31.71
C SER A 22 -26.69 20.18 -31.27
N VAL A 23 -27.76 19.50 -31.73
CA VAL A 23 -28.04 18.10 -31.38
C VAL A 23 -26.94 17.17 -31.90
N ASP A 24 -26.40 17.42 -33.08
CA ASP A 24 -25.30 16.63 -33.64
C ASP A 24 -23.96 16.84 -32.91
N ASN A 25 -23.75 18.01 -32.30
CA ASN A 25 -22.59 18.28 -31.45
C ASN A 25 -22.76 17.65 -30.06
N ASP A 26 -23.91 17.83 -29.42
CA ASP A 26 -24.21 17.22 -28.11
C ASP A 26 -24.10 15.69 -28.16
N ARG A 27 -24.53 15.09 -29.28
CA ARG A 27 -24.37 13.66 -29.53
C ARG A 27 -22.90 13.25 -29.66
N ARG A 28 -22.08 14.03 -30.37
CA ARG A 28 -20.64 13.75 -30.51
C ARG A 28 -19.91 13.86 -29.18
N ASP A 29 -20.22 14.87 -28.38
CA ASP A 29 -19.62 15.06 -27.07
C ASP A 29 -20.01 13.92 -26.11
N ALA A 30 -21.26 13.46 -26.19
CA ALA A 30 -21.71 12.29 -25.42
C ALA A 30 -21.01 11.00 -25.85
N GLU A 31 -20.84 10.76 -27.16
CA GLU A 31 -20.13 9.60 -27.70
C GLU A 31 -18.63 9.64 -27.33
N GLU A 32 -17.99 10.81 -27.33
CA GLU A 32 -16.59 10.98 -26.94
C GLU A 32 -16.39 10.75 -25.43
N LYS A 33 -17.29 11.28 -24.60
CA LYS A 33 -17.28 11.05 -23.14
C LYS A 33 -17.49 9.59 -22.80
N GLN A 34 -18.36 8.89 -23.55
CA GLN A 34 -18.57 7.46 -23.37
C GLN A 34 -17.29 6.66 -23.67
N ARG A 35 -16.57 7.00 -24.75
CA ARG A 35 -15.28 6.35 -25.09
C ARG A 35 -14.21 6.59 -24.02
N GLN A 36 -14.16 7.78 -23.44
CA GLN A 36 -13.23 8.08 -22.34
C GLN A 36 -13.53 7.22 -21.11
N LEU A 37 -14.81 7.10 -20.72
CA LEU A 37 -15.23 6.24 -19.60
C LEU A 37 -14.94 4.76 -19.85
N ASP A 38 -15.12 4.28 -21.09
CA ASP A 38 -14.80 2.89 -21.45
C ASP A 38 -13.29 2.63 -21.39
N THR A 39 -12.47 3.62 -21.81
CA THR A 39 -11.01 3.55 -21.69
C THR A 39 -10.56 3.52 -20.22
N GLU A 40 -11.13 4.39 -19.37
CA GLU A 40 -10.84 4.39 -17.93
C GLU A 40 -11.27 3.09 -17.24
N ARG A 41 -12.38 2.49 -17.68
CA ARG A 41 -12.82 1.18 -17.18
C ARG A 41 -11.87 0.06 -17.59
N GLU A 42 -11.38 0.06 -18.81
CA GLU A 42 -10.35 -0.89 -19.25
C GLU A 42 -9.03 -0.72 -18.50
N GLU A 43 -8.61 0.52 -18.23
CA GLU A 43 -7.41 0.78 -17.43
C GLU A 43 -7.60 0.34 -15.97
N ARG A 44 -8.76 0.59 -15.38
CA ARG A 44 -9.11 0.06 -14.05
C ARG A 44 -9.09 -1.46 -14.02
N ALA A 45 -9.69 -2.12 -15.01
CA ALA A 45 -9.68 -3.58 -15.10
C ALA A 45 -8.25 -4.13 -15.25
N LYS A 46 -7.38 -3.48 -16.04
CA LYS A 46 -5.96 -3.86 -16.16
C LYS A 46 -5.19 -3.65 -14.85
N LEU A 47 -5.50 -2.60 -14.09
CA LEU A 47 -4.88 -2.32 -12.80
C LEU A 47 -5.37 -3.30 -11.72
N GLU A 48 -6.66 -3.61 -11.69
CA GLU A 48 -7.24 -4.64 -10.82
C GLU A 48 -6.65 -6.01 -11.15
N GLN A 49 -6.54 -6.38 -12.43
CA GLN A 49 -5.88 -7.62 -12.84
C GLN A 49 -4.40 -7.66 -12.44
N ARG A 50 -3.67 -6.54 -12.54
CA ARG A 50 -2.28 -6.45 -12.05
C ARG A 50 -2.20 -6.57 -10.52
N LEU A 51 -3.16 -6.03 -9.78
CA LEU A 51 -3.23 -6.16 -8.33
C LEU A 51 -3.53 -7.61 -7.94
N ASP A 52 -4.49 -8.26 -8.60
CA ASP A 52 -4.82 -9.66 -8.39
C ASP A 52 -3.64 -10.57 -8.76
N GLU A 53 -2.92 -10.29 -9.85
CA GLU A 53 -1.69 -10.99 -10.19
C GLU A 53 -0.57 -10.74 -9.18
N LEU A 54 -0.45 -9.54 -8.61
CA LEU A 54 0.50 -9.23 -7.55
C LEU A 54 0.13 -9.96 -6.25
N GLU A 55 -1.15 -10.04 -5.88
CA GLU A 55 -1.62 -10.81 -4.73
C GLU A 55 -1.47 -12.32 -4.94
N HIS A 56 -1.82 -12.85 -6.12
CA HIS A 56 -1.69 -14.27 -6.44
C HIS A 56 -0.23 -14.70 -6.64
N LYS A 57 0.63 -13.87 -7.24
CA LYS A 57 2.10 -14.09 -7.28
C LYS A 57 2.73 -13.85 -5.90
N SER A 58 2.04 -13.20 -4.97
CA SER A 58 2.43 -13.14 -3.55
C SER A 58 2.03 -14.38 -2.75
N GLY A 59 1.52 -15.44 -3.40
CA GLY A 59 1.42 -16.80 -2.82
C GLY A 59 2.76 -17.45 -2.45
N GLY A 60 3.86 -16.70 -2.50
CA GLY A 60 5.19 -17.13 -2.12
C GLY A 60 6.16 -15.98 -1.93
N ARG A 61 5.72 -14.78 -1.48
CA ARG A 61 6.66 -13.95 -0.72
C ARG A 61 6.72 -14.61 0.65
N PRO A 62 7.79 -15.33 1.02
CA PRO A 62 7.94 -15.64 2.42
C PRO A 62 7.88 -14.28 3.10
N ASP A 63 6.92 -14.10 4.01
CA ASP A 63 7.19 -13.28 5.16
C ASP A 63 8.53 -13.81 5.66
N GLN A 64 9.64 -13.14 5.31
CA GLN A 64 10.96 -13.50 5.83
C GLN A 64 10.97 -13.40 7.36
N ASN A 65 9.89 -12.87 7.93
CA ASN A 65 9.56 -12.78 9.34
C ASN A 65 8.75 -13.96 9.91
N LEU A 66 8.25 -14.90 9.09
CA LEU A 66 7.39 -16.02 9.52
C LEU A 66 7.79 -17.40 8.96
N VAL A 67 9.08 -17.66 8.74
CA VAL A 67 9.55 -19.06 8.61
C VAL A 67 9.60 -19.68 10.01
N ALA A 68 8.42 -19.99 10.56
CA ALA A 68 8.27 -20.77 11.78
C ALA A 68 8.55 -22.25 11.46
N GLN A 69 9.83 -22.61 11.37
CA GLN A 69 10.26 -24.02 11.32
C GLN A 69 10.73 -24.46 12.70
N ASN A 70 9.84 -24.92 13.60
CA ASN A 70 10.14 -25.65 14.84
C ASN A 70 11.36 -25.19 15.68
N VAL A 71 11.75 -23.92 15.61
CA VAL A 71 12.84 -23.37 16.42
C VAL A 71 12.22 -22.76 17.68
N PRO A 72 12.74 -23.06 18.87
CA PRO A 72 12.36 -22.33 20.08
C PRO A 72 12.60 -20.83 19.87
N SER A 73 11.51 -20.07 19.78
CA SER A 73 11.55 -18.62 19.56
C SER A 73 11.22 -17.88 20.85
N VAL A 74 12.10 -17.00 21.29
CA VAL A 74 11.82 -16.03 22.36
C VAL A 74 11.28 -14.77 21.70
N THR A 75 10.09 -14.33 22.13
CA THR A 75 9.44 -13.09 21.65
C THR A 75 9.53 -12.04 22.75
N LEU A 76 10.00 -10.85 22.40
CA LEU A 76 10.19 -9.74 23.33
C LEU A 76 9.20 -8.62 23.02
N GLU A 77 8.44 -8.25 24.03
CA GLU A 77 7.54 -7.10 24.02
C GLU A 77 8.07 -6.10 25.07
N SER A 78 8.51 -4.93 24.63
CA SER A 78 8.96 -3.87 25.54
C SER A 78 7.91 -2.77 25.61
N SER A 79 7.35 -2.56 26.80
CA SER A 79 6.54 -1.38 27.13
C SER A 79 7.44 -0.22 27.54
N ARG A 80 7.03 1.02 27.22
CA ARG A 80 7.78 2.30 27.39
C ARG A 80 8.31 2.64 28.80
N ASP A 81 8.19 1.77 29.81
CA ASP A 81 8.66 2.03 31.17
C ASP A 81 10.12 1.60 31.37
N THR A 82 11.01 2.60 31.33
CA THR A 82 12.47 2.52 31.25
C THR A 82 13.19 2.29 32.58
N SER A 83 12.76 1.34 33.42
CA SER A 83 13.46 1.06 34.70
C SER A 83 13.82 -0.40 34.98
N ALA A 84 13.31 -1.35 34.21
CA ALA A 84 13.73 -2.74 34.28
C ALA A 84 14.45 -3.13 32.98
N ALA A 85 15.78 -3.23 33.03
CA ALA A 85 16.51 -3.99 32.02
C ALA A 85 16.10 -5.45 32.21
N ALA A 86 15.14 -5.93 31.42
CA ALA A 86 14.74 -7.33 31.43
C ALA A 86 15.98 -8.18 31.09
N GLN A 87 16.52 -8.89 32.08
CA GLN A 87 17.59 -9.86 31.84
C GLN A 87 16.99 -11.07 31.13
N LEU A 88 17.50 -11.37 29.95
CA LEU A 88 16.97 -12.41 29.09
C LEU A 88 17.93 -13.59 29.07
N THR A 89 17.41 -14.76 29.44
CA THR A 89 18.14 -16.02 29.25
C THR A 89 17.76 -16.60 27.91
N ILE A 90 18.64 -16.43 26.91
CA ILE A 90 18.47 -17.05 25.59
C ILE A 90 18.87 -18.52 25.72
N PRO A 91 17.97 -19.48 25.44
CA PRO A 91 18.33 -20.89 25.46
C PRO A 91 19.48 -21.16 24.49
N THR A 92 20.46 -21.99 24.87
CA THR A 92 21.61 -22.34 24.04
C THR A 92 21.24 -22.99 22.70
N VAL A 93 20.04 -23.57 22.61
CA VAL A 93 19.49 -24.18 21.39
C VAL A 93 18.78 -23.18 20.47
N ALA A 94 18.55 -21.94 20.92
CA ALA A 94 17.90 -20.93 20.11
C ALA A 94 18.84 -20.49 18.99
N THR A 95 18.40 -20.59 17.74
CA THR A 95 19.20 -20.12 16.59
C THR A 95 18.92 -18.65 16.29
N ARG A 96 17.74 -18.16 16.67
CA ARG A 96 17.29 -16.79 16.43
C ARG A 96 16.50 -16.23 17.61
N VAL A 97 16.56 -14.92 17.76
CA VAL A 97 15.73 -14.14 18.68
C VAL A 97 14.82 -13.23 17.88
N ARG A 98 13.53 -13.17 18.23
CA ARG A 98 12.54 -12.35 17.52
C ARG A 98 12.05 -11.21 18.42
N PHE A 99 12.19 -10.00 17.92
CA PHE A 99 11.67 -8.78 18.53
C PHE A 99 10.34 -8.42 17.87
N LEU A 100 9.31 -8.19 18.69
CA LEU A 100 8.06 -7.58 18.25
C LEU A 100 8.03 -6.15 18.76
N ILE A 101 8.10 -5.20 17.83
CA ILE A 101 8.15 -3.77 18.14
C ILE A 101 6.79 -3.17 17.75
N PRO A 102 5.91 -2.85 18.72
CA PRO A 102 4.63 -2.22 18.43
C PRO A 102 4.84 -0.87 17.74
N THR A 103 4.07 -0.62 16.69
CA THR A 103 4.01 0.71 16.07
C THR A 103 2.78 1.46 16.57
N GLU A 104 2.87 2.79 16.62
CA GLU A 104 1.73 3.61 17.04
C GLU A 104 0.56 3.41 16.07
N SER A 105 -0.66 3.28 16.60
CA SER A 105 -1.85 3.00 15.80
C SER A 105 -2.22 4.13 14.82
N SER A 106 -1.80 5.37 15.11
CA SER A 106 -1.97 6.55 14.26
C SER A 106 -0.74 6.85 13.39
N ASN A 107 0.22 5.92 13.31
CA ASN A 107 1.46 6.18 12.59
C ASN A 107 1.21 6.33 11.08
N ARG A 108 1.69 7.44 10.51
CA ARG A 108 1.62 7.71 9.06
C ARG A 108 2.69 6.96 8.26
N PHE A 109 3.75 6.49 8.92
CA PHE A 109 4.86 5.81 8.26
C PHE A 109 4.50 4.36 7.97
N ARG A 110 4.67 3.96 6.71
CA ARG A 110 4.37 2.59 6.26
C ARG A 110 5.56 1.65 6.35
N SER A 111 6.77 2.18 6.49
CA SER A 111 8.03 1.46 6.41
C SER A 111 9.04 2.05 7.37
N PHE A 112 9.89 1.20 7.95
CA PHE A 112 10.83 1.54 9.00
C PHE A 112 12.22 1.00 8.68
N SER A 113 13.24 1.76 9.08
CA SER A 113 14.60 1.24 9.24
C SER A 113 14.80 0.96 10.72
N VAL A 114 15.25 -0.25 11.05
CA VAL A 114 15.46 -0.71 12.41
C VAL A 114 16.93 -1.06 12.58
N GLU A 115 17.59 -0.42 13.52
CA GLU A 115 18.95 -0.74 13.94
C GLU A 115 18.90 -1.46 15.28
N ILE A 116 19.60 -2.57 15.39
CA ILE A 116 19.67 -3.37 16.60
C ILE A 116 21.08 -3.25 17.14
N LEU A 117 21.20 -2.71 18.35
CA LEU A 117 22.47 -2.41 18.99
C LEU A 117 22.61 -3.24 20.25
N THR A 118 23.85 -3.63 20.57
CA THR A 118 24.20 -4.16 21.89
C THR A 118 24.06 -3.09 22.97
N LYS A 119 24.14 -3.48 24.24
CA LYS A 119 24.26 -2.55 25.37
C LYS A 119 25.44 -1.58 25.24
N SER A 120 26.54 -2.01 24.60
CA SER A 120 27.72 -1.17 24.30
C SER A 120 27.56 -0.29 23.05
N LYS A 121 26.36 -0.21 22.46
CA LYS A 121 26.03 0.50 21.22
C LYS A 121 26.75 -0.03 19.97
N THR A 122 27.18 -1.28 20.00
CA THR A 122 27.74 -1.96 18.83
C THR A 122 26.59 -2.43 17.94
N LEU A 123 26.67 -2.16 16.64
CA LEU A 123 25.64 -2.58 15.69
C LEU A 123 25.67 -4.09 15.48
N ILE A 124 24.53 -4.73 15.72
CA ILE A 124 24.32 -6.16 15.46
C ILE A 124 23.76 -6.35 14.05
N ASP A 125 22.68 -5.64 13.72
CA ASP A 125 22.01 -5.74 12.43
C ASP A 125 21.21 -4.47 12.10
N THR A 126 21.01 -4.22 10.81
CA THR A 126 20.18 -3.14 10.28
C THR A 126 19.17 -3.71 9.29
N ILE A 127 17.89 -3.54 9.61
CA ILE A 127 16.78 -3.99 8.76
C ILE A 127 16.12 -2.78 8.15
N ASN A 128 16.26 -2.67 6.83
CA ASN A 128 15.64 -1.59 6.06
C ASN A 128 14.34 -2.09 5.43
N GLY A 129 13.33 -1.22 5.40
CA GLY A 129 12.07 -1.55 4.74
C GLY A 129 11.13 -2.43 5.57
N ALA A 130 11.28 -2.46 6.90
CA ALA A 130 10.42 -3.25 7.76
C ALA A 130 9.00 -2.66 7.76
N HIS A 131 8.00 -3.51 7.55
CA HIS A 131 6.59 -3.13 7.52
C HIS A 131 5.85 -3.69 8.75
N PRO A 132 4.93 -2.92 9.36
CA PRO A 132 4.09 -3.44 10.42
C PRO A 132 3.24 -4.60 9.90
N ASN A 133 3.14 -5.66 10.70
CA ASN A 133 2.24 -6.77 10.44
C ASN A 133 0.77 -6.35 10.68
N ARG A 134 -0.17 -7.28 10.50
CA ARG A 134 -1.61 -7.02 10.71
C ARG A 134 -1.99 -6.62 12.14
N SER A 135 -1.15 -6.94 13.13
CA SER A 135 -1.35 -6.51 14.53
C SER A 135 -0.72 -5.14 14.82
N GLY A 136 -0.16 -4.47 13.83
CA GLY A 136 0.49 -3.17 13.99
C GLY A 136 1.88 -3.23 14.61
N SER A 137 2.60 -4.36 14.50
CA SER A 137 3.95 -4.53 15.05
C SER A 137 4.98 -4.88 13.99
N LEU A 138 6.21 -4.38 14.13
CA LEU A 138 7.35 -4.83 13.35
C LEU A 138 7.87 -6.15 13.93
N SER A 139 8.06 -7.15 13.09
CA SER A 139 8.69 -8.42 13.47
C SER A 139 10.11 -8.45 12.94
N VAL A 140 11.07 -8.53 13.84
CA VAL A 140 12.50 -8.40 13.53
C VAL A 140 13.24 -9.58 14.14
N SER A 141 14.09 -10.27 13.37
CA SER A 141 14.74 -11.50 13.83
C SER A 141 16.25 -11.45 13.69
N VAL A 142 16.97 -11.63 14.80
CA VAL A 142 18.44 -11.63 14.87
C VAL A 142 18.96 -13.04 15.11
N ALA A 143 20.13 -13.37 14.61
CA ALA A 143 20.77 -14.64 14.94
C ALA A 143 21.23 -14.63 16.40
N ALA A 144 20.87 -15.66 17.17
CA ALA A 144 21.22 -15.72 18.59
C ALA A 144 22.75 -15.70 18.82
N ALA A 145 23.51 -16.22 17.86
CA ALA A 145 24.98 -16.20 17.88
C ALA A 145 25.59 -14.79 17.83
N GLN A 146 24.83 -13.76 17.44
CA GLN A 146 25.28 -12.37 17.42
C GLN A 146 25.04 -11.66 18.76
N LEU A 147 24.36 -12.31 19.71
CA LEU A 147 24.05 -11.79 21.03
C LEU A 147 25.00 -12.42 22.05
N ASN A 148 25.76 -11.60 22.77
CA ASN A 148 26.63 -12.04 23.84
C ASN A 148 25.91 -11.95 25.19
N SER A 149 26.42 -12.69 26.18
CA SER A 149 25.94 -12.58 27.55
C SER A 149 26.12 -11.14 28.05
N GLY A 150 25.01 -10.45 28.31
CA GLY A 150 24.98 -9.07 28.80
C GLY A 150 24.57 -8.01 27.78
N ASP A 151 24.34 -8.42 26.53
CA ASP A 151 23.59 -7.63 25.52
C ASP A 151 22.10 -7.62 25.85
#